data_AF-A0A3Q3FWN2-F1
#
_entry.id   AF-A0A3Q3FWN2-F1
#
_cell.length_a   1.000
_cell.length_b   1.000
_cell.length_c   1.000
_cell.angle_alpha   90.00
_cell.angle_beta   90.00
_cell.angle_gamma   90.00
#
_symmetry.space_group_name_H-M   'P 1'
#
loop_
_entity.id
_entity.type
_entity.pdbx_description
1 polymer ?
#
loop_
_entity_poly.entity_id
_entity_poly.type
_entity_poly.pdbx_seq_one_letter_code
_entity_poly.pdbx_strand_id
1 'polypeptide(L)'
;MKLFHALAVLIIAWCAVIGRSQAVTLEVRAGDSTCIKAELSASFSIPYNTSSSTRTAQFSLPDSATADTGSSSCGTDSSSPWLVAVFGPGHALGLSFSTNGSLYNVANLTLQYNLSDTSVFPGADSSDVVTVVSSSVGIWATVNTTYRCESPTTFRVGGSTVTFSGARLEAYMPQNELSPTESVCMADQASTTAPPTTASTTTTPAPAPTPPGTPERGTYSVNNRNGTVCLLARMGLQLNVSYFSLSQNKTVQELVNLSPNETSVSGSCEASSASLVLTQEQITTLNLTFTLNSTSNKYRLSAITLLANWSDMRGPFQASNTSLDYLRSTLGRSYMCNAEQTLAVVPTFSLNTFRVQVQPFEVTTNQFATGNKALCYSPCSYPPPPPPQFLFFFF
;
A
#
# COMPACT_ATOMS: atom_id res chain seq x y z
N MET A 1 -32.15 18.33 -43.46
CA MET A 1 -32.00 18.67 -42.02
C MET A 1 -32.98 17.96 -41.06
N LYS A 2 -33.77 16.94 -41.47
CA LYS A 2 -34.64 16.19 -40.55
C LYS A 2 -34.16 14.77 -40.18
N LEU A 3 -33.12 14.25 -40.84
CA LEU A 3 -32.59 12.90 -40.57
C LEU A 3 -31.56 12.85 -39.44
N PHE A 4 -30.85 13.96 -39.19
CA PHE A 4 -29.81 14.03 -38.16
C PHE A 4 -30.33 14.17 -36.72
N HIS A 5 -31.59 14.61 -36.55
CA HIS A 5 -32.19 14.73 -35.23
C HIS A 5 -32.71 13.39 -34.69
N ALA A 6 -33.05 12.43 -35.55
CA ALA A 6 -33.55 11.12 -35.11
C ALA A 6 -32.41 10.19 -34.64
N LEU A 7 -31.23 10.26 -35.26
CA LEU A 7 -30.05 9.48 -34.84
C LEU A 7 -29.44 10.00 -33.52
N ALA A 8 -29.49 11.30 -33.27
CA ALA A 8 -29.00 11.87 -32.02
C ALA A 8 -29.85 11.45 -30.82
N VAL A 9 -31.18 11.35 -30.99
CA VAL A 9 -32.08 10.94 -29.90
C VAL A 9 -31.98 9.44 -29.60
N LEU A 10 -31.66 8.59 -30.59
CA LEU A 10 -31.44 7.16 -30.37
C LEU A 10 -30.11 6.85 -29.65
N ILE A 11 -29.07 7.66 -29.86
CA ILE A 11 -27.77 7.52 -29.18
C ILE A 11 -27.82 8.07 -27.75
N ILE A 12 -28.62 9.11 -27.50
CA ILE A 12 -28.81 9.66 -26.15
C ILE A 12 -29.70 8.75 -25.28
N ALA A 13 -30.55 7.91 -25.87
CA ALA A 13 -31.35 6.93 -25.15
C ALA A 13 -30.60 5.62 -24.79
N TRP A 14 -29.39 5.38 -25.33
CA TRP A 14 -28.60 4.19 -25.00
C TRP A 14 -27.47 4.43 -23.98
N CYS A 15 -27.17 5.69 -23.65
CA CYS A 15 -26.18 6.05 -22.63
C CYS A 15 -26.78 6.29 -21.22
N ALA A 16 -28.07 5.95 -21.00
CA ALA A 16 -28.77 6.19 -19.74
C ALA A 16 -29.16 4.90 -18.98
N VAL A 17 -28.40 3.81 -19.15
CA VAL A 17 -28.43 2.67 -18.22
C VAL A 17 -27.00 2.29 -17.84
N ILE A 18 -26.26 3.25 -17.28
CA ILE A 18 -25.26 2.88 -16.29
C ILE A 18 -26.09 2.61 -15.04
N GLY A 19 -26.51 1.35 -14.88
CA GLY A 19 -27.16 0.90 -13.66
C GLY A 19 -26.30 1.35 -12.48
N ARG A 20 -26.89 2.09 -11.55
CA ARG A 20 -26.27 2.32 -10.25
C ARG A 20 -25.98 0.92 -9.69
N SER A 21 -24.72 0.51 -9.67
CA SER A 21 -24.29 -0.71 -9.00
C SER A 21 -24.69 -0.57 -7.54
N GLN A 22 -25.77 -1.25 -7.15
CA GLN A 22 -26.23 -1.24 -5.76
C GLN A 22 -25.20 -2.03 -4.94
N ALA A 23 -24.95 -1.57 -3.71
CA ALA A 23 -24.06 -2.27 -2.80
C ALA A 23 -24.72 -3.61 -2.40
N VAL A 24 -23.96 -4.70 -2.46
CA VAL A 24 -24.43 -6.00 -1.98
C VAL A 24 -24.35 -6.00 -0.46
N THR A 25 -25.41 -6.47 0.19
CA THR A 25 -25.42 -6.68 1.65
C THR A 25 -25.08 -8.13 1.96
N LEU A 26 -24.00 -8.34 2.70
CA LEU A 26 -23.47 -9.62 3.12
C LEU A 26 -23.52 -9.70 4.65
N GLU A 27 -24.09 -10.78 5.17
CA GLU A 27 -24.36 -10.91 6.60
C GLU A 27 -23.95 -12.30 7.12
N VAL A 28 -23.20 -12.32 8.22
CA VAL A 28 -22.80 -13.55 8.92
C VAL A 28 -23.43 -13.55 10.30
N ARG A 29 -24.12 -14.66 10.63
CA ARG A 29 -24.89 -14.81 11.87
C ARG A 29 -24.42 -16.02 12.68
N ALA A 30 -24.54 -15.90 13.99
CA ALA A 30 -24.49 -17.00 14.94
C ALA A 30 -25.83 -17.03 15.70
N GLY A 31 -26.71 -17.97 15.34
CA GLY A 31 -28.09 -17.97 15.81
C GLY A 31 -28.85 -16.71 15.35
N ASP A 32 -29.43 -15.98 16.30
CA ASP A 32 -30.17 -14.74 16.03
C ASP A 32 -29.28 -13.47 16.04
N SER A 33 -27.98 -13.62 16.31
CA SER A 33 -27.03 -12.51 16.41
C SER A 33 -26.18 -12.36 15.16
N THR A 34 -26.12 -11.16 14.62
CA THR A 34 -25.21 -10.79 13.52
C THR A 34 -23.86 -10.40 14.10
N CYS A 35 -22.79 -10.94 13.54
CA CYS A 35 -21.42 -10.67 14.00
C CYS A 35 -20.58 -9.96 12.94
N ILE A 36 -20.94 -10.09 11.67
CA ILE A 36 -20.32 -9.38 10.55
C ILE A 36 -21.44 -8.94 9.62
N LYS A 37 -21.45 -7.66 9.26
CA LYS A 37 -22.31 -7.10 8.22
C LYS A 37 -21.46 -6.22 7.30
N ALA A 38 -21.57 -6.44 6.00
CA ALA A 38 -20.82 -5.71 4.99
C ALA A 38 -21.74 -5.32 3.83
N GLU A 39 -21.88 -4.03 3.59
CA GLU A 39 -22.56 -3.43 2.44
C GLU A 39 -21.47 -2.88 1.52
N LEU A 40 -21.20 -3.52 0.39
CA LEU A 40 -20.14 -3.04 -0.52
C LEU A 40 -20.42 -3.37 -1.98
N SER A 41 -19.89 -2.52 -2.86
CA SER A 41 -19.71 -2.85 -4.27
C SER A 41 -18.24 -3.21 -4.50
N ALA A 42 -17.99 -4.24 -5.30
CA ALA A 42 -16.63 -4.62 -5.67
C ALA A 42 -16.49 -4.79 -7.18
N SER A 43 -15.33 -4.46 -7.72
CA SER A 43 -14.91 -4.83 -9.07
C SER A 43 -13.59 -5.58 -9.04
N PHE A 44 -13.47 -6.54 -9.95
CA PHE A 44 -12.36 -7.48 -10.03
C PHE A 44 -11.65 -7.27 -11.36
N SER A 45 -10.32 -7.28 -11.32
CA SER A 45 -9.49 -7.30 -12.54
C SER A 45 -8.44 -8.40 -12.39
N ILE A 46 -8.60 -9.46 -13.19
CA ILE A 46 -7.89 -10.73 -13.04
C ILE A 46 -7.15 -11.04 -14.34
N PRO A 47 -5.80 -11.08 -14.34
CA PRO A 47 -5.06 -11.59 -15.47
C PRO A 47 -5.19 -13.11 -15.56
N TYR A 48 -5.43 -13.64 -16.77
CA TYR A 48 -5.51 -15.06 -17.06
C TYR A 48 -4.86 -15.40 -18.40
N ASN A 49 -4.40 -16.63 -18.55
CA ASN A 49 -3.76 -17.07 -19.78
C ASN A 49 -4.77 -17.73 -20.72
N THR A 50 -4.50 -17.58 -22.01
CA THR A 50 -5.17 -18.28 -23.10
C THR A 50 -4.10 -18.99 -23.92
N SER A 51 -4.51 -19.88 -24.82
CA SER A 51 -3.57 -20.63 -25.69
C SER A 51 -2.61 -19.76 -26.51
N SER A 52 -2.93 -18.46 -26.71
CA SER A 52 -2.14 -17.53 -27.54
C SER A 52 -1.53 -16.34 -26.78
N SER A 53 -2.11 -15.93 -25.66
CA SER A 53 -1.70 -14.71 -24.94
C SER A 53 -2.29 -14.62 -23.53
N THR A 54 -1.77 -13.68 -22.72
CA THR A 54 -2.39 -13.30 -21.45
C THR A 54 -3.46 -12.22 -21.69
N ARG A 55 -4.65 -12.42 -21.11
CA ARG A 55 -5.78 -11.49 -21.13
C ARG A 55 -6.12 -11.04 -19.72
N THR A 56 -6.95 -10.01 -19.59
CA THR A 56 -7.47 -9.55 -18.30
C THR A 56 -8.99 -9.61 -18.32
N ALA A 57 -9.58 -10.33 -17.37
CA ALA A 57 -11.01 -10.34 -17.13
C ALA A 57 -11.37 -9.20 -16.16
N GLN A 58 -12.45 -8.50 -16.46
CA GLN A 58 -13.01 -7.46 -15.57
C GLN A 58 -14.50 -7.72 -15.38
N PHE A 59 -14.91 -7.80 -14.12
CA PHE A 59 -16.31 -8.02 -13.74
C PHE A 59 -16.57 -7.44 -12.35
N SER A 60 -17.84 -7.24 -12.01
CA SER A 60 -18.25 -6.71 -10.71
C SER A 60 -18.85 -7.80 -9.84
N LEU A 61 -18.86 -7.59 -8.53
CA LEU A 61 -19.61 -8.41 -7.58
C LEU A 61 -21.10 -8.29 -7.94
N PRO A 62 -21.77 -9.40 -8.30
CA PRO A 62 -23.17 -9.34 -8.72
C PRO A 62 -24.10 -9.23 -7.51
N ASP A 63 -25.30 -8.70 -7.71
CA ASP A 63 -26.35 -8.61 -6.68
C ASP A 63 -26.79 -9.99 -6.15
N SER A 64 -26.49 -11.06 -6.88
CA SER A 64 -26.73 -12.45 -6.46
C SER A 64 -25.68 -13.00 -5.49
N ALA A 65 -24.65 -12.22 -5.15
CA ALA A 65 -23.64 -12.63 -4.18
C ALA A 65 -24.26 -12.79 -2.79
N THR A 66 -23.93 -13.89 -2.11
CA THR A 66 -24.48 -14.21 -0.80
C THR A 66 -23.38 -14.69 0.14
N ALA A 67 -23.54 -14.47 1.45
CA ALA A 67 -22.62 -15.00 2.44
C ALA A 67 -22.81 -16.53 2.54
N ASP A 68 -21.74 -17.29 2.31
CA ASP A 68 -21.75 -18.74 2.42
C ASP A 68 -21.79 -19.15 3.89
N THR A 69 -22.84 -19.85 4.29
CA THR A 69 -23.06 -20.25 5.70
C THR A 69 -22.13 -21.38 6.15
N GLY A 70 -21.58 -22.17 5.23
CA GLY A 70 -20.61 -23.22 5.55
C GLY A 70 -19.20 -22.70 5.76
N SER A 71 -18.82 -21.65 5.03
CA SER A 71 -17.48 -21.05 5.05
C SER A 71 -17.44 -19.66 5.69
N SER A 72 -18.51 -19.17 6.30
CA SER A 72 -18.49 -17.94 7.10
C SER A 72 -18.71 -18.29 8.56
N SER A 73 -18.06 -17.55 9.46
CA SER A 73 -18.19 -17.77 10.90
C SER A 73 -17.95 -16.49 11.68
N CYS A 74 -18.69 -16.37 12.78
CA CYS A 74 -18.49 -15.32 13.78
C CYS A 74 -17.21 -15.48 14.60
N GLY A 75 -16.46 -16.57 14.40
CA GLY A 75 -15.31 -16.88 15.23
C GLY A 75 -15.70 -17.37 16.62
N THR A 76 -14.68 -17.63 17.44
CA THR A 76 -14.77 -18.02 18.85
C THR A 76 -13.67 -17.29 19.62
N ASP A 77 -13.59 -17.48 20.95
CA ASP A 77 -12.47 -16.94 21.75
C ASP A 77 -11.08 -17.38 21.24
N SER A 78 -11.03 -18.47 20.45
CA SER A 78 -9.82 -19.04 19.86
C SER A 78 -9.69 -18.87 18.34
N SER A 79 -10.71 -18.31 17.67
CA SER A 79 -10.72 -18.19 16.20
C SER A 79 -11.31 -16.85 15.73
N SER A 80 -10.61 -16.22 14.79
CA SER A 80 -11.04 -14.98 14.18
C SER A 80 -12.33 -15.13 13.35
N PRO A 81 -13.22 -14.12 13.34
CA PRO A 81 -14.35 -14.07 12.43
C PRO A 81 -13.89 -13.99 10.97
N TRP A 82 -14.68 -14.59 10.08
CA TRP A 82 -14.45 -14.55 8.64
C TRP A 82 -15.78 -14.57 7.88
N LEU A 83 -15.81 -13.81 6.79
CA LEU A 83 -16.94 -13.70 5.87
C LEU A 83 -16.48 -14.21 4.51
N VAL A 84 -17.24 -15.12 3.91
CA VAL A 84 -17.01 -15.62 2.56
C VAL A 84 -18.27 -15.38 1.74
N ALA A 85 -18.18 -14.49 0.75
CA ALA A 85 -19.25 -14.22 -0.20
C ALA A 85 -19.05 -15.08 -1.45
N VAL A 86 -20.01 -15.92 -1.78
CA VAL A 86 -19.99 -16.76 -3.00
C VAL A 86 -20.86 -16.13 -4.07
N PHE A 87 -20.40 -16.20 -5.32
CA PHE A 87 -21.12 -15.65 -6.46
C PHE A 87 -20.72 -16.33 -7.77
N GLY A 88 -21.67 -16.39 -8.71
CA GLY A 88 -21.46 -17.04 -9.99
C GLY A 88 -20.99 -18.51 -9.86
N PRO A 89 -20.48 -19.09 -10.94
CA PRO A 89 -20.05 -20.49 -10.95
C PRO A 89 -18.62 -20.67 -10.39
N GLY A 90 -18.50 -20.70 -9.05
CA GLY A 90 -17.26 -21.08 -8.36
C GLY A 90 -16.32 -19.92 -8.00
N HIS A 91 -16.82 -18.68 -7.99
CA HIS A 91 -16.08 -17.53 -7.51
C HIS A 91 -16.46 -17.20 -6.05
N ALA A 92 -15.51 -16.68 -5.28
CA ALA A 92 -15.75 -16.25 -3.91
C ALA A 92 -14.85 -15.07 -3.50
N LEU A 93 -15.37 -14.22 -2.60
CA LEU A 93 -14.67 -13.11 -1.97
C LEU A 93 -14.65 -13.35 -0.45
N GLY A 94 -13.47 -13.47 0.13
CA GLY A 94 -13.28 -13.71 1.56
C GLY A 94 -12.68 -12.51 2.29
N LEU A 95 -13.22 -12.18 3.47
CA LEU A 95 -12.68 -11.20 4.40
C LEU A 95 -12.48 -11.89 5.76
N SER A 96 -11.24 -11.94 6.25
CA SER A 96 -10.95 -12.38 7.62
C SER A 96 -10.66 -11.18 8.49
N PHE A 97 -11.06 -11.24 9.76
CA PHE A 97 -10.98 -10.11 10.67
C PHE A 97 -10.07 -10.41 11.86
N SER A 98 -9.29 -9.42 12.27
CA SER A 98 -8.54 -9.46 13.54
C SER A 98 -8.90 -8.26 14.40
N THR A 99 -8.75 -8.41 15.71
CA THR A 99 -8.94 -7.32 16.67
C THR A 99 -7.87 -7.37 17.75
N ASN A 100 -7.53 -6.20 18.29
CA ASN A 100 -6.71 -6.06 19.50
C ASN A 100 -7.53 -5.56 20.70
N GLY A 101 -8.87 -5.54 20.59
CA GLY A 101 -9.79 -5.03 21.60
C GLY A 101 -10.15 -3.54 21.46
N SER A 102 -9.35 -2.74 20.76
CA SER A 102 -9.66 -1.32 20.48
C SER A 102 -10.00 -1.06 19.01
N LEU A 103 -9.32 -1.76 18.11
CA LEU A 103 -9.53 -1.71 16.67
C LEU A 103 -9.86 -3.10 16.16
N TYR A 104 -10.65 -3.17 15.09
CA TYR A 104 -10.69 -4.33 14.22
C TYR A 104 -10.19 -3.96 12.83
N ASN A 105 -9.62 -4.93 12.13
CA ASN A 105 -9.14 -4.77 10.76
C ASN A 105 -9.45 -6.02 9.93
N VAL A 106 -9.47 -5.84 8.61
CA VAL A 106 -9.44 -6.96 7.67
C VAL A 106 -8.00 -7.50 7.65
N ALA A 107 -7.79 -8.67 8.23
CA ALA A 107 -6.49 -9.33 8.32
C ALA A 107 -6.06 -9.85 6.96
N ASN A 108 -6.96 -10.57 6.28
CA ASN A 108 -6.74 -11.11 4.94
C ASN A 108 -7.95 -10.90 4.05
N LEU A 109 -7.68 -10.47 2.82
CA LEU A 109 -8.62 -10.43 1.70
C LEU A 109 -8.31 -11.60 0.78
N THR A 110 -9.28 -12.46 0.53
CA THR A 110 -9.17 -13.65 -0.30
C THR A 110 -10.05 -13.50 -1.53
N LEU A 111 -9.54 -13.88 -2.70
CA LEU A 111 -10.29 -13.95 -3.94
C LEU A 111 -10.13 -15.35 -4.53
N GLN A 112 -11.24 -16.03 -4.72
CA GLN A 112 -11.32 -17.29 -5.45
C GLN A 112 -12.03 -17.06 -6.78
N TYR A 113 -11.49 -17.60 -7.86
CA TYR A 113 -12.12 -17.56 -9.18
C TYR A 113 -11.94 -18.87 -9.93
N ASN A 114 -12.97 -19.25 -10.67
CA ASN A 114 -13.00 -20.47 -11.46
C ASN A 114 -12.70 -20.16 -12.94
N LEU A 115 -11.54 -20.60 -13.43
CA LEU A 115 -11.14 -20.38 -14.83
C LEU A 115 -11.99 -21.15 -15.85
N SER A 116 -12.75 -22.16 -15.40
CA SER A 116 -13.73 -22.86 -16.24
C SER A 116 -14.96 -22.03 -16.59
N ASP A 117 -15.18 -20.89 -15.91
CA ASP A 117 -16.28 -20.00 -16.21
C ASP A 117 -16.02 -19.23 -17.52
N THR A 118 -16.53 -19.78 -18.63
CA THR A 118 -16.35 -19.18 -19.97
C THR A 118 -17.03 -17.83 -20.13
N SER A 119 -17.94 -17.45 -19.25
CA SER A 119 -18.59 -16.12 -19.30
C SER A 119 -17.64 -15.01 -18.82
N VAL A 120 -16.74 -15.33 -17.90
CA VAL A 120 -15.75 -14.40 -17.33
C VAL A 120 -14.36 -14.60 -17.97
N PHE A 121 -13.98 -15.86 -18.24
CA PHE A 121 -12.66 -16.26 -18.73
C PHE A 121 -12.76 -16.98 -20.10
N PRO A 122 -13.24 -16.32 -21.17
CA PRO A 122 -13.38 -16.94 -22.48
C PRO A 122 -12.02 -17.31 -23.08
N GLY A 123 -11.85 -18.60 -23.35
CA GLY A 123 -10.62 -19.16 -23.95
C GLY A 123 -9.47 -19.34 -22.96
N ALA A 124 -9.77 -19.43 -21.66
CA ALA A 124 -8.79 -19.82 -20.65
C ALA A 124 -8.13 -21.16 -21.02
N ASP A 125 -6.81 -21.26 -20.82
CA ASP A 125 -6.01 -22.47 -21.08
C ASP A 125 -6.03 -23.47 -19.92
N SER A 126 -6.53 -23.06 -18.76
CA SER A 126 -6.72 -23.88 -17.56
C SER A 126 -8.19 -23.86 -17.12
N SER A 127 -8.62 -24.95 -16.49
CA SER A 127 -9.93 -25.13 -15.85
C SER A 127 -9.87 -25.02 -14.31
N ASP A 128 -8.74 -24.58 -13.77
CA ASP A 128 -8.49 -24.58 -12.32
C ASP A 128 -9.35 -23.56 -11.56
N VAL A 129 -9.63 -23.89 -10.30
CA VAL A 129 -10.16 -22.95 -9.31
C VAL A 129 -8.97 -22.33 -8.58
N VAL A 130 -8.72 -21.06 -8.82
CA VAL A 130 -7.57 -20.34 -8.27
C VAL A 130 -8.00 -19.55 -7.04
N THR A 131 -7.24 -19.65 -5.96
CA THR A 131 -7.44 -18.85 -4.74
C THR A 131 -6.18 -18.03 -4.45
N VAL A 132 -6.34 -16.72 -4.32
CA VAL A 132 -5.27 -15.77 -3.98
C VAL A 132 -5.64 -15.01 -2.71
N VAL A 133 -4.63 -14.70 -1.89
CA VAL A 133 -4.80 -14.04 -0.61
C VAL A 133 -3.89 -12.82 -0.53
N SER A 134 -4.40 -11.74 0.07
CA SER A 134 -3.65 -10.54 0.43
C SER A 134 -3.73 -10.37 1.94
N SER A 135 -2.59 -10.43 2.60
CA SER A 135 -2.47 -10.08 4.02
C SER A 135 -2.30 -8.58 4.19
N SER A 136 -2.80 -8.02 5.30
CA SER A 136 -2.64 -6.61 5.69
C SER A 136 -3.41 -5.64 4.77
N VAL A 137 -4.72 -5.86 4.69
CA VAL A 137 -5.65 -5.05 3.90
C VAL A 137 -5.93 -3.76 4.68
N GLY A 138 -5.72 -2.60 4.05
CA GLY A 138 -5.82 -1.27 4.68
C GLY A 138 -7.23 -0.83 5.07
N ILE A 139 -8.07 -1.75 5.53
CA ILE A 139 -9.44 -1.55 6.00
C ILE A 139 -9.44 -1.84 7.50
N TRP A 140 -9.72 -0.83 8.30
CA TRP A 140 -9.78 -0.91 9.75
C TRP A 140 -10.74 0.13 10.31
N ALA A 141 -11.26 -0.14 11.50
CA ALA A 141 -12.13 0.76 12.23
C ALA A 141 -12.03 0.49 13.72
N THR A 142 -12.47 1.45 14.52
CA THR A 142 -12.66 1.24 15.96
C THR A 142 -13.71 0.17 16.22
N VAL A 143 -13.50 -0.64 17.25
CA VAL A 143 -14.49 -1.63 17.70
C VAL A 143 -15.79 -0.90 18.03
N ASN A 144 -16.93 -1.51 17.67
CA ASN A 144 -18.29 -0.93 17.75
C ASN A 144 -18.55 0.26 16.81
N THR A 145 -17.79 0.40 15.73
CA THR A 145 -18.03 1.40 14.70
C THR A 145 -18.02 0.78 13.32
N THR A 146 -18.83 1.35 12.43
CA THR A 146 -18.87 0.96 11.01
C THR A 146 -17.70 1.60 10.27
N TYR A 147 -16.88 0.81 9.59
CA TYR A 147 -15.97 1.36 8.58
C TYR A 147 -16.79 1.91 7.42
N ARG A 148 -16.58 3.17 7.00
CA ARG A 148 -17.24 3.77 5.82
C ARG A 148 -16.22 4.25 4.79
N CYS A 149 -16.38 3.81 3.54
CA CYS A 149 -15.58 4.24 2.40
C CYS A 149 -16.39 4.21 1.09
N GLU A 150 -16.95 5.35 0.72
CA GLU A 150 -17.63 5.65 -0.54
C GLU A 150 -16.66 5.62 -1.73
N SER A 151 -15.47 6.20 -1.56
CA SER A 151 -14.48 6.34 -2.62
C SER A 151 -13.91 4.98 -3.05
N PRO A 152 -13.74 4.76 -4.37
CA PRO A 152 -13.13 3.55 -4.89
C PRO A 152 -11.71 3.32 -4.34
N THR A 153 -11.50 2.21 -3.65
CA THR A 153 -10.21 1.82 -3.06
C THR A 153 -9.76 0.48 -3.63
N THR A 154 -8.56 0.43 -4.21
CA THR A 154 -8.05 -0.75 -4.93
C THR A 154 -6.99 -1.49 -4.12
N PHE A 155 -7.16 -2.81 -3.98
CA PHE A 155 -6.29 -3.73 -3.28
C PHE A 155 -5.69 -4.75 -4.26
N ARG A 156 -4.40 -5.04 -4.13
CA ARG A 156 -3.74 -6.12 -4.87
C ARG A 156 -3.89 -7.43 -4.09
N VAL A 157 -4.31 -8.49 -4.78
CA VAL A 157 -4.53 -9.83 -4.23
C VAL A 157 -3.87 -10.84 -5.17
N GLY A 158 -2.68 -11.30 -4.80
CA GLY A 158 -1.83 -12.07 -5.72
C GLY A 158 -1.46 -11.25 -6.97
N GLY A 159 -1.74 -11.81 -8.15
CA GLY A 159 -1.61 -11.12 -9.45
C GLY A 159 -2.82 -10.29 -9.87
N SER A 160 -3.90 -10.31 -9.08
CA SER A 160 -5.19 -9.69 -9.40
C SER A 160 -5.41 -8.42 -8.58
N THR A 161 -6.41 -7.62 -8.94
CA THR A 161 -6.87 -6.48 -8.14
C THR A 161 -8.34 -6.55 -7.83
N VAL A 162 -8.70 -6.13 -6.62
CA VAL A 162 -10.07 -5.94 -6.15
C VAL A 162 -10.25 -4.48 -5.79
N THR A 163 -11.28 -3.83 -6.32
CA THR A 163 -11.61 -2.44 -5.99
C THR A 163 -12.94 -2.41 -5.27
N PHE A 164 -12.95 -1.93 -4.03
CA PHE A 164 -14.19 -1.69 -3.27
C PHE A 164 -14.65 -0.25 -3.46
N SER A 165 -15.95 -0.03 -3.49
CA SER A 165 -16.59 1.30 -3.53
C SER A 165 -17.89 1.25 -2.75
N GLY A 166 -18.26 2.34 -2.07
CA GLY A 166 -19.47 2.36 -1.24
C GLY A 166 -19.43 1.34 -0.09
N ALA A 167 -18.24 1.03 0.43
CA ALA A 167 -18.05 0.01 1.44
C ALA A 167 -18.46 0.53 2.82
N ARG A 168 -19.42 -0.15 3.45
CA ARG A 168 -19.77 -0.03 4.86
C ARG A 168 -19.63 -1.40 5.49
N LEU A 169 -18.78 -1.56 6.48
CA LEU A 169 -18.62 -2.87 7.13
C LEU A 169 -18.40 -2.75 8.62
N GLU A 170 -18.92 -3.71 9.36
CA GLU A 170 -18.59 -3.90 10.76
C GLU A 170 -18.38 -5.38 11.07
N ALA A 171 -17.39 -5.66 11.91
CA ALA A 171 -17.10 -6.98 12.44
C ALA A 171 -17.06 -6.92 13.97
N TYR A 172 -17.24 -8.06 14.62
CA TYR A 172 -17.40 -8.16 16.09
C TYR A 172 -18.61 -7.35 16.58
N MET A 173 -19.69 -7.36 15.80
CA MET A 173 -20.86 -6.53 16.06
C MET A 173 -21.53 -6.89 17.39
N PRO A 174 -21.82 -5.91 18.27
CA PRO A 174 -22.60 -6.13 19.49
C PRO A 174 -24.12 -6.11 19.23
N GLN A 175 -24.54 -5.63 18.05
CA GLN A 175 -25.93 -5.44 17.64
C GLN A 175 -26.13 -5.99 16.22
N ASN A 176 -27.39 -6.19 15.80
CA ASN A 176 -27.69 -6.76 14.48
C ASN A 176 -27.60 -5.76 13.31
N GLU A 177 -27.48 -4.47 13.61
CA GLU A 177 -27.38 -3.40 12.62
C GLU A 177 -26.03 -2.71 12.68
N LEU A 178 -25.59 -2.16 11.54
CA LEU A 178 -24.34 -1.39 11.45
C LEU A 178 -24.39 -0.21 12.42
N SER A 179 -23.31 -0.02 13.17
CA SER A 179 -23.16 1.08 14.12
C SER A 179 -23.34 2.42 13.40
N PRO A 180 -24.14 3.35 13.97
CA PRO A 180 -24.28 4.70 13.43
C PRO A 180 -23.01 5.54 13.59
N THR A 181 -22.07 5.08 14.43
CA THR A 181 -20.75 5.70 14.58
C THR A 181 -19.82 5.11 13.54
N GLU A 182 -19.11 5.97 12.80
CA GLU A 182 -18.37 5.56 11.61
C GLU A 182 -16.89 5.92 11.69
N SER A 183 -16.04 4.95 11.31
CA SER A 183 -14.63 5.17 10.99
C SER A 183 -14.49 5.39 9.49
N VAL A 184 -14.30 6.63 9.08
CA VAL A 184 -14.25 7.03 7.66
C VAL A 184 -12.86 6.79 7.07
N CYS A 185 -12.81 6.14 5.91
CA CYS A 185 -11.55 5.92 5.20
C CYS A 185 -10.91 7.24 4.73
N MET A 186 -9.61 7.20 4.49
CA MET A 186 -8.86 8.40 4.09
C MET A 186 -9.33 8.98 2.75
N ALA A 187 -9.82 8.15 1.83
CA ALA A 187 -10.22 8.59 0.49
C ALA A 187 -11.48 9.48 0.50
N ASP A 188 -12.34 9.35 1.53
CA ASP A 188 -13.58 10.11 1.67
C ASP A 188 -13.46 11.38 2.50
N GLN A 189 -12.29 11.64 3.09
CA GLN A 189 -12.11 12.84 3.88
C GLN A 189 -12.00 14.04 2.95
N ALA A 190 -12.97 14.96 3.05
CA ALA A 190 -13.07 16.14 2.20
C ALA A 190 -11.77 16.96 2.24
N SER A 191 -11.11 17.08 1.09
CA SER A 191 -9.95 17.95 0.89
C SER A 191 -10.41 19.41 0.78
N THR A 192 -10.44 20.14 1.89
CA THR A 192 -10.64 21.59 1.85
C THR A 192 -9.37 22.28 1.37
N THR A 193 -9.36 22.65 0.09
CA THR A 193 -8.36 23.55 -0.50
C THR A 193 -8.61 24.97 0.03
N ALA A 194 -7.67 25.51 0.81
CA ALA A 194 -7.75 26.89 1.28
C ALA A 194 -7.41 27.88 0.13
N PRO A 195 -8.13 29.02 0.00
CA PRO A 195 -7.86 30.05 -1.02
C PRO A 195 -6.50 30.75 -0.82
N PRO A 196 -5.88 31.29 -1.88
CA PRO A 196 -4.68 32.09 -1.76
C PRO A 196 -5.05 33.47 -1.20
N THR A 197 -4.53 33.84 -0.02
CA THR A 197 -4.73 35.18 0.53
C THR A 197 -3.40 35.90 0.78
N THR A 198 -3.42 37.13 0.28
CA THR A 198 -2.41 38.17 0.18
C THR A 198 -1.85 38.64 1.54
N ALA A 199 -0.64 39.16 1.50
CA ALA A 199 0.20 39.55 2.64
C ALA A 199 -0.34 40.69 3.54
N SER A 200 0.24 40.74 4.74
CA SER A 200 0.17 41.77 5.81
C SER A 200 -1.07 41.66 6.72
N THR A 201 -1.00 41.64 8.06
CA THR A 201 -0.08 42.30 8.99
C THR A 201 -0.08 41.57 10.33
N THR A 202 1.11 41.46 10.92
CA THR A 202 1.52 41.19 12.31
C THR A 202 0.44 40.80 13.35
N THR A 203 0.33 39.50 13.63
CA THR A 203 0.19 39.00 15.01
C THR A 203 1.12 37.79 15.15
N THR A 204 1.96 37.80 16.18
CA THR A 204 2.99 36.80 16.45
C THR A 204 2.36 35.42 16.66
N PRO A 205 2.59 34.43 15.77
CA PRO A 205 2.31 33.03 16.07
C PRO A 205 3.52 32.44 16.78
N ALA A 206 3.25 31.49 17.68
CA ALA A 206 4.26 30.67 18.35
C ALA A 206 5.31 30.14 17.35
N PRO A 207 6.57 29.92 17.77
CA PRO A 207 7.65 29.51 16.88
C PRO A 207 7.25 28.23 16.15
N ALA A 208 7.20 28.31 14.81
CA ALA A 208 7.08 27.13 13.98
C ALA A 208 8.22 26.17 14.33
N PRO A 209 7.96 24.86 14.50
CA PRO A 209 9.01 23.90 14.77
C PRO A 209 10.06 23.99 13.66
N THR A 210 11.32 24.13 14.06
CA THR A 210 12.46 24.15 13.13
C THR A 210 12.44 22.85 12.33
N PRO A 211 12.62 22.88 11.00
CA PRO A 211 12.70 21.65 10.20
C PRO A 211 13.74 20.71 10.84
N PRO A 212 13.47 19.40 10.95
CA PRO A 212 14.47 18.48 11.47
C PRO A 212 15.73 18.59 10.62
N GLY A 213 16.88 18.76 11.27
CA GLY A 213 18.17 18.78 10.58
C GLY A 213 18.45 17.47 9.85
N THR A 214 19.58 17.39 9.15
CA THR A 214 20.01 16.15 8.48
C THR A 214 20.07 14.99 9.50
N PRO A 215 19.47 13.81 9.22
CA PRO A 215 19.46 12.70 10.16
C PRO A 215 20.87 12.17 10.43
N GLU A 216 21.07 11.70 11.67
CA GLU A 216 22.30 11.01 12.04
C GLU A 216 22.45 9.71 11.24
N ARG A 217 23.70 9.37 10.89
CA ARG A 217 23.97 8.16 10.12
C ARG A 217 24.08 6.96 11.06
N GLY A 218 23.09 6.07 11.03
CA GLY A 218 23.13 4.81 11.77
C GLY A 218 23.93 3.72 11.08
N THR A 219 24.33 2.71 11.85
CA THR A 219 24.89 1.44 11.35
C THR A 219 23.99 0.30 11.81
N TYR A 220 23.47 -0.46 10.85
CA TYR A 220 22.49 -1.51 11.08
C TYR A 220 23.01 -2.82 10.50
N SER A 221 22.88 -3.92 11.25
CA SER A 221 23.30 -5.26 10.84
C SER A 221 22.22 -6.29 11.14
N VAL A 222 21.98 -7.19 10.20
CA VAL A 222 21.12 -8.36 10.37
C VAL A 222 21.98 -9.62 10.26
N ASN A 223 21.74 -10.56 11.16
CA ASN A 223 22.48 -11.81 11.23
C ASN A 223 21.60 -12.97 10.76
N ASN A 224 22.21 -13.93 10.08
CA ASN A 224 21.58 -15.21 9.76
C ASN A 224 21.38 -16.06 11.03
N ARG A 225 20.61 -17.15 10.91
CA ARG A 225 20.48 -18.18 11.98
C ARG A 225 21.83 -18.71 12.49
N ASN A 226 22.85 -18.71 11.62
CA ASN A 226 24.21 -19.16 11.93
C ASN A 226 25.07 -18.06 12.60
N GLY A 227 24.50 -16.90 12.94
CA GLY A 227 25.19 -15.79 13.61
C GLY A 227 26.06 -14.90 12.71
N THR A 228 26.24 -15.25 11.44
CA THR A 228 26.99 -14.43 10.46
C THR A 228 26.16 -13.25 9.96
N VAL A 229 26.80 -12.09 9.75
CA VAL A 229 26.12 -10.92 9.17
C VAL A 229 25.72 -11.24 7.73
N CYS A 230 24.47 -10.97 7.40
CA CYS A 230 23.90 -11.22 6.07
C CYS A 230 23.39 -9.94 5.40
N LEU A 231 23.18 -8.88 6.18
CA LEU A 231 22.87 -7.55 5.65
C LEU A 231 23.58 -6.52 6.51
N LEU A 232 24.31 -5.61 5.86
CA LEU A 232 24.94 -4.47 6.50
C LEU A 232 24.46 -3.19 5.83
N ALA A 233 24.07 -2.20 6.64
CA ALA A 233 23.63 -0.90 6.15
C ALA A 233 24.21 0.23 7.01
N ARG A 234 24.63 1.32 6.36
CA ARG A 234 25.04 2.58 6.99
C ARG A 234 24.33 3.73 6.31
N MET A 235 23.33 4.32 6.95
CA MET A 235 22.47 5.33 6.34
C MET A 235 21.81 6.21 7.39
N GLY A 236 21.66 7.49 7.07
CA GLY A 236 20.72 8.39 7.76
C GLY A 236 19.37 8.32 7.08
N LEU A 237 18.31 8.27 7.86
CA LEU A 237 16.94 8.07 7.38
C LEU A 237 16.03 9.15 7.96
N GLN A 238 15.24 9.76 7.10
CA GLN A 238 14.22 10.74 7.48
C GLN A 238 12.92 10.37 6.77
N LEU A 239 11.90 10.13 7.59
CA LEU A 239 10.54 9.83 7.15
C LEU A 239 9.88 11.15 6.79
N ASN A 240 9.29 11.23 5.60
CA ASN A 240 8.45 12.34 5.20
C ASN A 240 7.02 11.84 5.11
N VAL A 241 6.22 12.15 6.13
CA VAL A 241 4.90 11.57 6.34
C VAL A 241 3.84 12.66 6.31
N SER A 242 2.82 12.48 5.49
CA SER A 242 1.64 13.34 5.46
C SER A 242 0.49 12.66 6.21
N TYR A 243 0.06 13.25 7.33
CA TYR A 243 -0.97 12.69 8.20
C TYR A 243 -1.86 13.78 8.81
N PHE A 244 -3.02 13.39 9.35
CA PHE A 244 -3.93 14.31 10.02
C PHE A 244 -3.49 14.56 11.47
N SER A 245 -3.05 15.79 11.77
CA SER A 245 -2.65 16.24 13.10
C SER A 245 -3.88 16.56 13.95
N LEU A 246 -3.97 15.98 15.15
CA LEU A 246 -5.01 16.26 16.14
C LEU A 246 -4.84 17.66 16.73
N SER A 247 -3.60 18.08 17.02
CA SER A 247 -3.31 19.39 17.58
C SER A 247 -3.59 20.54 16.61
N GLN A 248 -3.36 20.33 15.32
CA GLN A 248 -3.58 21.35 14.28
C GLN A 248 -4.91 21.18 13.54
N ASN A 249 -5.63 20.08 13.78
CA ASN A 249 -6.90 19.71 13.16
C ASN A 249 -6.89 19.82 11.62
N LYS A 250 -5.76 19.43 11.00
CA LYS A 250 -5.54 19.46 9.55
C LYS A 250 -4.49 18.42 9.15
N THR A 251 -4.45 18.09 7.86
CA THR A 251 -3.34 17.31 7.31
C THR A 251 -2.07 18.15 7.34
N VAL A 252 -1.04 17.60 7.99
CA VAL A 252 0.30 18.18 8.07
C VAL A 252 1.29 17.22 7.44
N GLN A 253 2.34 17.79 6.88
CA GLN A 253 3.50 17.03 6.44
C GLN A 253 4.57 17.18 7.51
N GLU A 254 4.96 16.07 8.11
CA GLU A 254 5.99 16.03 9.13
C GLU A 254 7.20 15.26 8.62
N LEU A 255 8.38 15.83 8.89
CA LEU A 255 9.65 15.16 8.68
C LEU A 255 10.08 14.59 10.04
N VAL A 256 10.38 13.30 10.08
CA VAL A 256 10.82 12.62 11.31
C VAL A 256 12.13 11.90 11.04
N ASN A 257 13.18 12.28 11.74
CA ASN A 257 14.48 11.60 11.66
C ASN A 257 14.44 10.32 12.48
N LEU A 258 14.95 9.22 11.92
CA LEU A 258 15.24 8.05 12.73
C LEU A 258 16.56 8.27 13.48
N SER A 259 16.52 8.09 14.79
CA SER A 259 17.63 8.16 15.74
C SER A 259 18.28 6.78 15.86
N PRO A 260 19.52 6.58 15.38
CA PRO A 260 20.18 5.27 15.44
C PRO A 260 20.30 4.71 16.86
N ASN A 261 20.49 5.58 17.86
CA ASN A 261 20.65 5.20 19.26
C ASN A 261 19.35 4.68 19.92
N GLU A 262 18.20 5.03 19.34
CA GLU A 262 16.86 4.67 19.84
C GLU A 262 16.16 3.66 18.92
N THR A 263 16.87 3.19 17.90
CA THR A 263 16.34 2.27 16.89
C THR A 263 16.83 0.85 17.16
N SER A 264 15.88 -0.06 17.41
CA SER A 264 16.15 -1.50 17.44
C SER A 264 16.14 -2.08 16.03
N VAL A 265 17.03 -3.06 15.79
CA VAL A 265 17.22 -3.68 14.48
C VAL A 265 16.78 -5.14 14.53
N SER A 266 15.98 -5.56 13.55
CA SER A 266 15.67 -6.96 13.30
C SER A 266 15.62 -7.22 11.79
N GLY A 267 15.33 -8.46 11.39
CA GLY A 267 15.26 -8.85 9.99
C GLY A 267 15.66 -10.29 9.76
N SER A 268 15.74 -10.66 8.50
CA SER A 268 16.12 -12.01 8.06
C SER A 268 16.75 -11.96 6.68
N CYS A 269 17.69 -12.87 6.41
CA CYS A 269 18.16 -13.11 5.05
C CYS A 269 17.87 -14.55 4.64
N GLU A 270 17.27 -14.68 3.47
CA GLU A 270 17.06 -15.92 2.74
C GLU A 270 17.88 -15.89 1.44
N ALA A 271 17.77 -16.95 0.63
CA ALA A 271 18.56 -17.09 -0.59
C ALA A 271 18.31 -15.96 -1.61
N SER A 272 17.09 -15.44 -1.70
CA SER A 272 16.70 -14.42 -2.68
C SER A 272 16.00 -13.20 -2.09
N SER A 273 15.80 -13.17 -0.77
CA SER A 273 15.12 -12.08 -0.06
C SER A 273 15.84 -11.73 1.22
N ALA A 274 16.03 -10.45 1.52
CA ALA A 274 16.60 -9.98 2.79
C ALA A 274 15.79 -8.80 3.32
N SER A 275 15.48 -8.80 4.61
CA SER A 275 14.73 -7.73 5.29
C SER A 275 15.58 -7.03 6.33
N LEU A 276 15.45 -5.71 6.38
CA LEU A 276 15.97 -4.86 7.45
C LEU A 276 14.79 -4.12 8.09
N VAL A 277 14.50 -4.46 9.34
CA VAL A 277 13.41 -3.88 10.11
C VAL A 277 14.00 -3.00 11.20
N LEU A 278 13.64 -1.71 11.15
CA LEU A 278 14.08 -0.68 12.09
C LEU A 278 12.87 -0.25 12.92
N THR A 279 12.91 -0.47 14.22
CA THR A 279 11.83 -0.10 15.13
C THR A 279 12.34 0.90 16.16
N GLN A 280 11.86 2.15 16.06
CA GLN A 280 12.16 3.25 16.98
C GLN A 280 11.02 3.41 17.98
N GLU A 281 11.37 3.39 19.27
CA GLU A 281 10.47 3.63 20.41
C GLU A 281 9.17 2.79 20.39
N GLN A 282 9.19 1.63 19.72
CA GLN A 282 8.04 0.73 19.53
C GLN A 282 6.81 1.36 18.83
N ILE A 283 6.87 2.64 18.47
CA ILE A 283 5.79 3.39 17.81
C ILE A 283 6.05 3.62 16.33
N THR A 284 7.28 3.47 15.87
CA THR A 284 7.65 3.64 14.45
C THR A 284 8.43 2.42 13.97
N THR A 285 7.93 1.72 12.96
CA THR A 285 8.59 0.57 12.34
C THR A 285 8.74 0.77 10.84
N LEU A 286 9.98 0.78 10.36
CA LEU A 286 10.34 0.84 8.94
C LEU A 286 10.95 -0.50 8.52
N ASN A 287 10.31 -1.17 7.58
CA ASN A 287 10.79 -2.41 6.98
C ASN A 287 11.27 -2.16 5.54
N LEU A 288 12.51 -2.52 5.25
CA LEU A 288 13.15 -2.44 3.95
C LEU A 288 13.43 -3.85 3.44
N THR A 289 12.85 -4.23 2.31
CA THR A 289 13.02 -5.55 1.70
C THR A 289 13.85 -5.47 0.44
N PHE A 290 14.91 -6.27 0.39
CA PHE A 290 15.79 -6.44 -0.75
C PHE A 290 15.51 -7.78 -1.44
N THR A 291 15.43 -7.75 -2.77
CA THR A 291 15.28 -8.98 -3.58
C THR A 291 16.50 -9.15 -4.48
N LEU A 292 17.02 -10.38 -4.53
CA LEU A 292 18.10 -10.80 -5.41
C LEU A 292 17.52 -11.52 -6.63
N ASN A 293 17.89 -11.05 -7.82
CA ASN A 293 17.69 -11.79 -9.05
C ASN A 293 18.92 -12.67 -9.28
N SER A 294 18.78 -13.99 -9.07
CA SER A 294 19.86 -14.98 -9.18
C SER A 294 20.40 -15.13 -10.59
N THR A 295 19.57 -14.94 -11.62
CA THR A 295 20.01 -15.01 -13.03
C THR A 295 20.98 -13.88 -13.39
N SER A 296 20.72 -12.66 -12.89
CA SER A 296 21.53 -11.48 -13.19
C SER A 296 22.54 -11.13 -12.10
N ASN A 297 22.51 -11.85 -10.96
CA ASN A 297 23.27 -11.55 -9.75
C ASN A 297 23.14 -10.08 -9.31
N LYS A 298 21.94 -9.52 -9.42
CA LYS A 298 21.65 -8.13 -9.02
C LYS A 298 20.58 -8.08 -7.95
N TYR A 299 20.83 -7.30 -6.91
CA TYR A 299 19.83 -7.00 -5.89
C TYR A 299 19.28 -5.59 -6.05
N ARG A 300 18.08 -5.38 -5.51
CA ARG A 300 17.44 -4.07 -5.38
C ARG A 300 16.60 -4.01 -4.11
N LEU A 301 16.37 -2.81 -3.59
CA LEU A 301 15.30 -2.55 -2.64
C LEU A 301 13.97 -2.65 -3.41
N SER A 302 13.22 -3.72 -3.14
CA SER A 302 11.99 -4.07 -3.84
C SER A 302 10.74 -3.69 -3.07
N ALA A 303 10.81 -3.65 -1.74
CA ALA A 303 9.70 -3.20 -0.92
C ALA A 303 10.11 -2.32 0.25
N ILE A 304 9.20 -1.42 0.63
CA ILE A 304 9.26 -0.63 1.86
C ILE A 304 7.90 -0.71 2.54
N THR A 305 7.87 -0.81 3.86
CA THR A 305 6.67 -0.64 4.68
C THR A 305 7.00 0.25 5.88
N LEU A 306 6.18 1.27 6.12
CA LEU A 306 6.22 2.12 7.30
C LEU A 306 4.95 1.91 8.11
N LEU A 307 5.11 1.72 9.41
CA LEU A 307 4.06 1.82 10.42
C LEU A 307 4.50 2.88 11.43
N ALA A 308 3.65 3.87 11.72
CA ALA A 308 3.93 4.91 12.70
C ALA A 308 2.68 5.19 13.56
N ASN A 309 2.86 5.46 14.84
CA ASN A 309 1.78 5.79 15.77
C ASN A 309 2.20 6.95 16.69
N TRP A 310 2.38 8.14 16.10
CA TRP A 310 2.78 9.33 16.84
C TRP A 310 1.59 9.94 17.57
N SER A 311 1.83 10.56 18.73
CA SER A 311 0.77 11.07 19.61
C SER A 311 -0.12 12.15 18.98
N ASP A 312 0.41 12.89 18.01
CA ASP A 312 -0.35 13.92 17.30
C ASP A 312 -1.15 13.36 16.10
N MET A 313 -0.96 12.08 15.75
CA MET A 313 -1.75 11.44 14.71
C MET A 313 -3.15 11.11 15.22
N ARG A 314 -4.17 11.33 14.39
CA ARG A 314 -5.55 10.85 14.68
C ARG A 314 -5.64 9.33 14.87
N GLY A 315 -4.70 8.59 14.29
CA GLY A 315 -4.55 7.15 14.46
C GLY A 315 -3.26 6.64 13.80
N PRO A 316 -2.96 5.35 13.91
CA PRO A 316 -1.74 4.77 13.35
C PRO A 316 -1.66 4.99 11.82
N PHE A 317 -0.52 5.50 11.38
CA PHE A 317 -0.17 5.68 9.97
C PHE A 317 0.48 4.41 9.41
N GLN A 318 0.04 3.97 8.22
CA GLN A 318 0.70 2.89 7.49
C GLN A 318 0.84 3.23 6.00
N ALA A 319 2.02 2.95 5.45
CA ALA A 319 2.32 3.11 4.03
C ALA A 319 3.22 1.98 3.55
N SER A 320 2.97 1.43 2.36
CA SER A 320 3.85 0.42 1.77
C SER A 320 3.91 0.50 0.24
N ASN A 321 5.01 0.01 -0.33
CA ASN A 321 5.17 -0.20 -1.76
C ASN A 321 6.07 -1.41 -1.97
N THR A 322 5.65 -2.38 -2.79
CA THR A 322 6.33 -3.66 -3.05
C THR A 322 6.88 -3.80 -4.47
N SER A 323 6.83 -2.71 -5.25
CA SER A 323 7.28 -2.68 -6.65
C SER A 323 8.41 -1.67 -6.86
N LEU A 324 9.25 -1.50 -5.85
CA LEU A 324 10.37 -0.55 -5.89
C LEU A 324 11.55 -1.11 -6.68
N ASP A 325 12.31 -0.19 -7.28
CA ASP A 325 13.61 -0.47 -7.90
C ASP A 325 14.64 0.58 -7.48
N TYR A 326 14.90 0.62 -6.17
CA TYR A 326 15.88 1.51 -5.56
C TYR A 326 17.13 0.77 -5.09
N LEU A 327 18.21 1.51 -4.82
CA LEU A 327 19.44 1.00 -4.19
C LEU A 327 20.06 -0.23 -4.90
N ARG A 328 19.96 -0.26 -6.22
CA ARG A 328 20.33 -1.41 -7.05
C ARG A 328 21.85 -1.60 -7.12
N SER A 329 22.31 -2.85 -6.97
CA SER A 329 23.73 -3.22 -7.12
C SER A 329 23.88 -4.71 -7.43
N THR A 330 25.10 -5.15 -7.65
CA THR A 330 25.46 -6.56 -7.93
C THR A 330 25.71 -7.29 -6.62
N LEU A 331 25.36 -8.58 -6.56
CA LEU A 331 25.71 -9.49 -5.47
C LEU A 331 27.21 -9.41 -5.16
N GLY A 332 27.56 -9.42 -3.87
CA GLY A 332 28.95 -9.26 -3.40
C GLY A 332 29.51 -7.82 -3.47
N ARG A 333 28.68 -6.82 -3.86
CA ARG A 333 29.05 -5.39 -3.87
C ARG A 333 28.14 -4.60 -2.94
N SER A 334 28.64 -3.50 -2.37
CA SER A 334 27.81 -2.53 -1.64
C SER A 334 27.31 -1.42 -2.57
N TYR A 335 26.04 -1.05 -2.46
CA TYR A 335 25.52 0.20 -3.02
C TYR A 335 25.96 1.35 -2.13
N MET A 336 26.44 2.45 -2.70
CA MET A 336 26.88 3.64 -1.95
C MET A 336 26.37 4.93 -2.62
N CYS A 337 25.70 5.78 -1.85
CA CYS A 337 25.24 7.08 -2.29
C CYS A 337 25.46 8.13 -1.20
N ASN A 338 26.34 9.11 -1.47
CA ASN A 338 26.61 10.20 -0.53
C ASN A 338 25.58 11.32 -0.61
N ALA A 339 25.00 11.53 -1.79
CA ALA A 339 23.94 12.50 -2.01
C ALA A 339 22.66 12.08 -1.27
N GLU A 340 21.87 13.07 -0.88
CA GLU A 340 20.51 12.85 -0.41
C GLU A 340 19.68 12.22 -1.54
N GLN A 341 18.89 11.20 -1.21
CA GLN A 341 17.92 10.61 -2.13
C GLN A 341 16.55 10.54 -1.48
N THR A 342 15.53 11.00 -2.19
CA THR A 342 14.13 10.81 -1.81
C THR A 342 13.56 9.62 -2.57
N LEU A 343 13.18 8.58 -1.82
CA LEU A 343 12.50 7.40 -2.35
C LEU A 343 11.00 7.64 -2.22
N ALA A 344 10.34 7.85 -3.35
CA ALA A 344 8.88 7.99 -3.38
C ALA A 344 8.25 6.61 -3.16
N VAL A 345 7.53 6.44 -2.05
CA VAL A 345 6.87 5.17 -1.70
C VAL A 345 5.41 5.24 -2.12
N VAL A 346 4.68 6.21 -1.58
CA VAL A 346 3.28 6.55 -1.90
C VAL A 346 3.08 8.06 -1.74
N PRO A 347 1.97 8.67 -2.21
CA PRO A 347 1.79 10.12 -2.12
C PRO A 347 1.89 10.70 -0.70
N THR A 348 1.51 9.92 0.32
CA THR A 348 1.54 10.34 1.73
C THR A 348 2.83 9.96 2.46
N PHE A 349 3.77 9.27 1.80
CA PHE A 349 5.02 8.86 2.40
C PHE A 349 6.16 8.78 1.39
N SER A 350 7.24 9.52 1.68
CA SER A 350 8.54 9.32 1.05
C SER A 350 9.62 9.11 2.10
N LEU A 351 10.66 8.38 1.72
CA LEU A 351 11.81 8.12 2.57
C LEU A 351 13.00 8.91 2.04
N ASN A 352 13.47 9.90 2.80
CA ASN A 352 14.71 10.60 2.53
C ASN A 352 15.86 9.80 3.13
N THR A 353 16.91 9.59 2.33
CA THR A 353 18.08 8.80 2.71
C THR A 353 19.35 9.61 2.53
N PHE A 354 20.27 9.49 3.47
CA PHE A 354 21.48 10.32 3.53
C PHE A 354 22.71 9.44 3.73
N ARG A 355 23.74 9.63 2.89
CA ARG A 355 25.02 8.92 2.99
C ARG A 355 24.84 7.40 3.09
N VAL A 356 24.00 6.85 2.21
CA VAL A 356 23.65 5.43 2.17
C VAL A 356 24.86 4.60 1.76
N GLN A 357 25.10 3.52 2.50
CA GLN A 357 25.89 2.39 2.03
C GLN A 357 25.18 1.11 2.48
N VAL A 358 24.81 0.23 1.56
CA VAL A 358 24.05 -0.99 1.89
C VAL A 358 24.51 -2.19 1.07
N GLN A 359 24.62 -3.34 1.74
CA GLN A 359 25.00 -4.62 1.15
C GLN A 359 24.17 -5.73 1.81
N PRO A 360 23.11 -6.22 1.14
CA PRO A 360 22.40 -7.43 1.52
C PRO A 360 23.06 -8.69 0.95
N PHE A 361 22.69 -9.85 1.50
CA PHE A 361 23.13 -11.20 1.12
C PHE A 361 24.60 -11.51 1.44
N GLU A 362 25.50 -11.35 0.48
CA GLU A 362 26.89 -11.78 0.59
C GLU A 362 27.75 -10.75 1.34
N VAL A 363 27.64 -10.71 2.66
CA VAL A 363 28.55 -9.92 3.52
C VAL A 363 29.65 -10.85 4.04
N THR A 364 30.88 -10.64 3.56
CA THR A 364 32.06 -11.35 4.05
C THR A 364 32.74 -10.53 5.14
N THR A 365 33.37 -11.22 6.12
CA THR A 365 34.17 -10.61 7.20
C THR A 365 33.48 -9.53 8.06
N ASN A 366 32.14 -9.51 8.10
CA ASN A 366 31.33 -8.49 8.81
C ASN A 366 31.64 -7.05 8.35
N GLN A 367 32.13 -6.86 7.13
CA GLN A 367 32.46 -5.56 6.55
C GLN A 367 31.87 -5.43 5.14
N PHE A 368 31.73 -4.19 4.68
CA PHE A 368 31.40 -3.95 3.26
C PHE A 368 32.53 -4.46 2.37
N ALA A 369 32.18 -5.01 1.21
CA ALA A 369 33.15 -5.51 0.26
C ALA A 369 34.17 -4.42 -0.14
N THR A 370 35.46 -4.68 0.08
CA THR A 370 36.55 -3.73 -0.19
C THR A 370 36.73 -3.57 -1.71
N GLY A 371 36.80 -2.32 -2.19
CA GLY A 371 37.06 -2.01 -3.62
C GLY A 371 35.86 -2.17 -4.57
N ASN A 372 34.76 -2.77 -4.13
CA ASN A 372 33.62 -3.13 -4.97
C ASN A 372 32.33 -2.39 -4.59
N LYS A 373 32.29 -1.07 -4.82
CA LYS A 373 31.10 -0.22 -4.61
C LYS A 373 30.40 0.13 -5.92
N ALA A 374 29.07 0.11 -5.92
CA ALA A 374 28.24 0.72 -6.96
C ALA A 374 27.85 2.13 -6.50
N LEU A 375 28.15 3.16 -7.30
CA LEU A 375 27.79 4.54 -6.99
C LEU A 375 26.42 4.88 -7.57
N CYS A 376 25.63 5.64 -6.82
CA CYS A 376 24.45 6.29 -7.37
C CYS A 376 24.89 7.40 -8.36
N TYR A 377 24.20 7.50 -9.49
CA TYR A 377 24.31 8.68 -10.35
C TYR A 377 23.25 9.69 -9.90
N SER A 378 23.67 10.80 -9.31
CA SER A 378 22.80 11.96 -9.06
C SER A 378 22.65 12.77 -10.35
N PRO A 379 21.42 13.10 -10.82
CA PRO A 379 21.23 13.99 -11.95
C PRO A 379 21.39 15.46 -11.51
N CYS A 380 22.61 15.88 -11.15
CA CYS A 380 22.95 17.29 -10.95
C CYS A 380 24.42 17.52 -11.33
N SER A 381 24.69 17.64 -12.62
CA SER A 381 25.63 18.59 -13.25
C SER A 381 25.90 18.22 -14.71
N TYR A 382 24.88 18.30 -15.56
CA TYR A 382 25.14 18.68 -16.96
C TYR A 382 25.10 20.21 -17.00
N PRO A 383 26.22 20.91 -17.30
CA PRO A 383 26.13 22.31 -17.65
C PRO A 383 25.25 22.44 -18.91
N PRO A 384 24.46 23.51 -19.06
CA PRO A 384 23.72 23.73 -20.29
C PRO A 384 24.70 23.75 -21.47
N PRO A 385 24.33 23.21 -22.65
CA PRO A 385 25.17 23.33 -23.83
C PRO A 385 25.42 24.81 -24.11
N PRO A 386 26.66 25.20 -24.50
CA PRO A 386 26.96 26.59 -24.78
C PRO A 386 26.02 27.10 -25.88
N PRO A 387 25.58 28.37 -25.82
CA PRO A 387 24.77 28.96 -26.89
C PRO A 387 25.56 28.89 -28.21
N PRO A 388 24.88 28.69 -29.35
CA PRO A 388 25.53 28.66 -30.65
C PRO A 388 26.31 29.95 -30.85
N GLN A 389 27.63 29.83 -31.02
CA GLN A 389 28.46 30.96 -31.42
C GLN A 389 28.03 31.35 -32.84
N PHE A 390 27.32 32.47 -32.95
CA PHE A 390 27.20 33.17 -34.23
C PHE A 390 28.58 33.68 -34.62
N LEU A 391 29.22 32.98 -35.56
CA LEU A 391 30.36 33.49 -36.31
C LEU A 391 29.88 34.71 -37.11
N PHE A 392 30.11 35.91 -36.56
CA PHE A 392 30.14 37.13 -37.35
C PHE A 392 31.37 37.05 -38.26
N PHE A 393 31.15 36.73 -39.53
CA PHE A 393 32.09 37.12 -40.58
C PHE A 393 31.96 38.63 -40.77
N PHE A 394 32.97 39.39 -40.32
CA PHE A 394 33.19 40.72 -40.87
C PHE A 394 33.75 40.53 -42.29
N PHE A 395 33.03 41.10 -43.26
CA PHE A 395 33.43 41.24 -44.65
C PHE A 395 34.61 42.22 -44.80
#